data_AF-A0A351CH20-F1
#
_entry.id   AF-A0A351CH20-F1
#
_cell.length_a   1.000
_cell.length_b   1.000
_cell.length_c   1.000
_cell.angle_alpha   90.00
_cell.angle_beta   90.00
_cell.angle_gamma   90.00
#
_symmetry.space_group_name_H-M   'P 1'
#
loop_
_entity.id
_entity.type
_entity.pdbx_description
1 polymer ?
#
loop_
_entity_poly.entity_id
_entity_poly.type
_entity_poly.pdbx_seq_one_letter_code
_entity_poly.pdbx_strand_id
1 'polypeptide(L)'
;MKKTPHPTTGIRSRRLTKNTFHFDCHPGVTCFTRCCKDADMYLYPYDVIRMKNRLGISSDQFLEQYTFQAIRDNPHFPSLMLKMADNDEKWCPFLSIKGCMVYEDRPFSCRAYPLERAVARTGDKVERTVLYFIAEDAYCKGHKESREWTIKVWIEDQQIQLYNDMNDLWVDIDTLFRANPWGPQGIDNPAFKMAFMACFNVDEFKKFVFESTFLSRFNVSQDKIGQLRESDVELMKFGFDWIKFVLTGRGPLMMTPSKDDAI
;
A
#
# COMPACT_ATOMS: atom_id res chain seq x y z
N MET A 1 9.00 -7.41 -17.63
CA MET A 1 9.19 -7.66 -16.18
C MET A 1 9.18 -9.16 -15.95
N LYS A 2 10.16 -9.72 -15.21
CA LYS A 2 10.20 -11.16 -14.91
C LYS A 2 9.14 -11.49 -13.84
N LYS A 3 8.43 -12.61 -13.98
CA LYS A 3 7.64 -13.18 -12.87
C LYS A 3 8.64 -13.67 -11.83
N THR A 4 8.79 -12.94 -10.72
CA THR A 4 9.65 -13.39 -9.62
C THR A 4 8.85 -14.37 -8.76
N PRO A 5 9.27 -15.63 -8.62
CA PRO A 5 8.55 -16.60 -7.80
C PRO A 5 8.40 -16.09 -6.36
N HIS A 6 7.27 -16.42 -5.72
CA HIS A 6 6.98 -16.08 -4.32
C HIS A 6 7.89 -16.94 -3.42
N PRO A 7 8.85 -16.36 -2.68
CA PRO A 7 9.62 -17.11 -1.71
C PRO A 7 8.74 -17.34 -0.47
N THR A 8 7.90 -18.37 -0.48
CA THR A 8 7.29 -18.89 0.76
C THR A 8 8.24 -19.92 1.37
N THR A 9 9.23 -19.45 2.13
CA THR A 9 9.98 -20.30 3.06
C THR A 9 9.16 -20.52 4.33
N GLY A 10 7.99 -21.13 4.19
CA GLY A 10 7.14 -21.52 5.32
C GLY A 10 5.76 -22.04 4.92
N ILE A 11 5.30 -23.09 5.61
CA ILE A 11 3.90 -23.50 5.57
C ILE A 11 3.11 -22.44 6.34
N ARG A 12 2.25 -21.71 5.62
CA ARG A 12 1.33 -20.72 6.17
C ARG A 12 -0.09 -21.23 6.06
N SER A 13 -0.81 -21.26 7.17
CA SER A 13 -2.25 -21.51 7.18
C SER A 13 -3.01 -20.20 7.38
N ARG A 14 -4.29 -20.18 6.94
CA ARG A 14 -5.20 -19.07 7.19
C ARG A 14 -6.54 -19.63 7.63
N ARG A 15 -7.11 -19.09 8.71
CA ARG A 15 -8.43 -19.45 9.22
C ARG A 15 -9.34 -18.24 9.24
N LEU A 16 -10.52 -18.34 8.64
CA LEU A 16 -11.55 -17.31 8.73
C LEU A 16 -11.91 -17.07 10.20
N THR A 17 -11.93 -15.80 10.63
CA THR A 17 -12.32 -15.42 11.98
C THR A 17 -13.43 -14.38 11.96
N LYS A 18 -14.35 -14.49 12.92
CA LYS A 18 -15.42 -13.52 13.17
C LYS A 18 -15.43 -13.00 14.61
N ASN A 19 -14.62 -13.60 15.50
CA ASN A 19 -14.69 -13.41 16.95
C ASN A 19 -13.30 -13.11 17.53
N THR A 20 -12.84 -13.91 18.51
CA THR A 20 -11.58 -13.73 19.22
C THR A 20 -10.46 -14.60 18.66
N PHE A 21 -9.22 -14.26 19.03
CA PHE A 21 -8.01 -15.04 18.76
C PHE A 21 -6.96 -14.77 19.84
N HIS A 22 -6.04 -15.71 20.03
CA HIS A 22 -4.93 -15.56 20.97
C HIS A 22 -3.66 -15.16 20.22
N PHE A 23 -2.98 -14.12 20.68
CA PHE A 23 -1.72 -13.70 20.10
C PHE A 23 -0.96 -12.74 21.03
N ASP A 24 0.35 -12.90 21.15
CA ASP A 24 1.21 -11.82 21.65
C ASP A 24 2.60 -11.91 21.01
N CYS A 25 3.21 -10.76 20.69
CA CYS A 25 4.53 -10.70 20.07
C CYS A 25 5.39 -9.68 20.81
N HIS A 26 6.38 -10.18 21.55
CA HIS A 26 7.26 -9.37 22.38
C HIS A 26 8.67 -10.01 22.43
N PRO A 27 9.70 -9.31 22.92
CA PRO A 27 11.07 -9.84 22.99
C PRO A 27 11.24 -11.16 23.76
N GLY A 28 10.25 -11.54 24.56
CA GLY A 28 10.25 -12.79 25.33
C GLY A 28 9.78 -14.02 24.55
N VAL A 29 9.11 -13.86 23.40
CA VAL A 29 8.76 -15.01 22.56
C VAL A 29 9.98 -15.49 21.77
N THR A 30 10.21 -16.80 21.73
CA THR A 30 11.42 -17.38 21.12
C THR A 30 11.57 -17.13 19.62
N CYS A 31 10.48 -16.78 18.93
CA CYS A 31 10.50 -16.42 17.51
C CYS A 31 10.63 -14.91 17.25
N PHE A 32 10.86 -14.08 18.27
CA PHE A 32 10.92 -12.63 18.11
C PHE A 32 11.91 -12.24 16.99
N THR A 33 11.50 -11.33 16.10
CA THR A 33 12.21 -10.91 14.88
C THR A 33 12.36 -11.95 13.76
N ARG A 34 11.94 -13.21 13.93
CA ARG A 34 12.05 -14.22 12.85
C ARG A 34 11.26 -13.84 11.61
N CYS A 35 10.11 -13.18 11.75
CA CYS A 35 9.30 -12.67 10.64
C CYS A 35 9.99 -11.58 9.80
N CYS A 36 11.09 -10.99 10.30
CA CYS A 36 11.86 -9.97 9.60
C CYS A 36 12.96 -10.57 8.69
N LYS A 37 12.92 -11.88 8.41
CA LYS A 37 13.90 -12.59 7.57
C LYS A 37 13.18 -13.26 6.39
N ASP A 38 13.69 -13.09 5.17
CA ASP A 38 13.18 -13.66 3.91
C ASP A 38 11.66 -13.48 3.70
N ALA A 39 11.14 -12.30 4.05
CA ALA A 39 9.73 -11.97 3.90
C ALA A 39 9.40 -11.44 2.49
N ASP A 40 8.35 -11.95 1.83
CA ASP A 40 7.80 -11.37 0.60
C ASP A 40 6.72 -10.33 0.94
N MET A 41 7.16 -9.07 1.05
CA MET A 41 6.37 -8.01 1.68
C MET A 41 5.87 -6.99 0.66
N TYR A 42 4.55 -6.96 0.43
CA TYR A 42 3.89 -5.90 -0.34
C TYR A 42 3.95 -4.57 0.43
N LEU A 43 4.19 -3.49 -0.32
CA LEU A 43 4.05 -2.12 0.15
C LEU A 43 2.88 -1.46 -0.57
N TYR A 44 1.89 -1.03 0.19
CA TYR A 44 0.80 -0.19 -0.32
C TYR A 44 1.29 1.26 -0.48
N PRO A 45 0.63 2.08 -1.33
CA PRO A 45 0.91 3.51 -1.45
C PRO A 45 1.06 4.24 -0.10
N TYR A 46 0.17 3.93 0.85
CA TYR A 46 0.22 4.52 2.18
C TYR A 46 1.42 4.06 3.01
N ASP A 47 1.87 2.82 2.86
CA ASP A 47 3.09 2.32 3.52
C ASP A 47 4.31 3.12 3.06
N VAL A 48 4.41 3.40 1.75
CA VAL A 48 5.52 4.20 1.19
C VAL A 48 5.58 5.57 1.84
N ILE A 49 4.44 6.27 1.95
CA ILE A 49 4.35 7.60 2.59
C ILE A 49 4.80 7.54 4.05
N ARG A 50 4.28 6.56 4.80
CA ARG A 50 4.63 6.42 6.23
C ARG A 50 6.12 6.14 6.42
N MET A 51 6.67 5.22 5.64
CA MET A 51 8.05 4.80 5.78
C MET A 51 9.04 5.87 5.30
N LYS A 52 8.80 6.51 4.15
CA LYS A 52 9.69 7.58 3.66
C LYS A 52 9.71 8.79 4.62
N ASN A 53 8.56 9.15 5.18
CA ASN A 53 8.47 10.23 6.18
C ASN A 53 9.15 9.84 7.50
N ARG A 54 9.01 8.59 7.96
CA ARG A 54 9.74 8.08 9.14
C ARG A 54 11.25 8.13 8.96
N LEU A 55 11.74 7.89 7.75
CA LEU A 55 13.16 7.89 7.41
C LEU A 55 13.68 9.30 7.10
N GLY A 56 12.80 10.28 6.88
CA GLY A 56 13.18 11.64 6.50
C GLY A 56 13.80 11.73 5.10
N ILE A 57 13.38 10.86 4.17
CA ILE A 57 13.90 10.80 2.80
C ILE A 57 12.80 11.03 1.77
N SER A 58 13.18 11.35 0.53
CA SER A 58 12.22 11.48 -0.56
C SER A 58 11.67 10.12 -1.02
N SER A 59 10.55 10.17 -1.73
CA SER A 59 9.93 9.01 -2.37
C SER A 59 10.86 8.36 -3.38
N ASP A 60 11.60 9.16 -4.18
CA ASP A 60 12.62 8.65 -5.09
C ASP A 60 13.68 7.81 -4.36
N GLN A 61 14.25 8.38 -3.29
CA GLN A 61 15.27 7.71 -2.48
C GLN A 61 14.70 6.43 -1.85
N PHE A 62 13.47 6.48 -1.32
CA PHE A 62 12.84 5.31 -0.72
C PHE A 62 12.61 4.19 -1.74
N LEU A 63 12.04 4.53 -2.90
CA LEU A 63 11.74 3.56 -3.96
C LEU A 63 13.03 2.91 -4.49
N GLU A 64 14.06 3.70 -4.74
CA GLU A 64 15.35 3.20 -5.23
C GLU A 64 16.05 2.29 -4.22
N GLN A 65 16.16 2.74 -2.96
CA GLN A 65 16.95 2.04 -1.95
C GLN A 65 16.22 0.81 -1.41
N TYR A 66 14.95 0.96 -1.03
CA TYR A 66 14.23 -0.01 -0.21
C TYR A 66 13.18 -0.83 -0.94
N THR A 67 12.96 -0.63 -2.24
CA THR A 67 11.89 -1.35 -2.95
C THR A 67 12.35 -2.01 -4.24
N PHE A 68 11.54 -2.95 -4.71
CA PHE A 68 11.61 -3.45 -6.08
C PHE A 68 10.19 -3.71 -6.61
N GLN A 69 10.03 -3.69 -7.93
CA GLN A 69 8.76 -3.97 -8.58
C GLN A 69 8.65 -5.45 -8.96
N ALA A 70 7.49 -6.06 -8.72
CA ALA A 70 7.25 -7.44 -9.14
C ALA A 70 5.81 -7.65 -9.62
N ILE A 71 5.64 -8.47 -10.65
CA ILE A 71 4.31 -8.94 -11.05
C ILE A 71 3.87 -10.04 -10.07
N ARG A 72 2.70 -9.85 -9.49
CA ARG A 72 2.08 -10.72 -8.48
C ARG A 72 0.63 -11.00 -8.87
N ASP A 73 -0.31 -10.86 -7.94
CA ASP A 73 -1.73 -11.12 -8.15
C ASP A 73 -2.38 -10.25 -9.22
N ASN A 74 -1.88 -9.02 -9.42
CA ASN A 74 -2.25 -8.19 -10.57
C ASN A 74 -1.24 -8.41 -11.71
N PRO A 75 -1.64 -9.01 -12.85
CA PRO A 75 -0.72 -9.25 -13.96
C PRO A 75 -0.46 -8.00 -14.81
N HIS A 76 -1.25 -6.94 -14.65
CA HIS A 76 -1.21 -5.75 -15.51
C HIS A 76 -0.55 -4.54 -14.85
N PHE A 77 -0.27 -4.59 -13.55
CA PHE A 77 0.42 -3.51 -12.84
C PHE A 77 1.30 -4.10 -11.73
N PRO A 78 2.57 -3.66 -11.60
CA PRO A 78 3.49 -4.23 -10.65
C PRO A 78 3.06 -3.92 -9.23
N SER A 79 3.21 -4.92 -8.36
CA SER A 79 3.25 -4.69 -6.92
C SER A 79 4.60 -4.09 -6.55
N LEU A 80 4.57 -3.16 -5.61
CA LEU A 80 5.77 -2.65 -4.97
C LEU A 80 6.11 -3.56 -3.78
N MET A 81 7.33 -4.05 -3.74
CA MET A 81 7.80 -5.01 -2.74
C MET A 81 8.93 -4.38 -1.93
N LEU A 82 8.98 -4.67 -0.63
CA LEU A 82 10.12 -4.31 0.20
C LEU A 82 11.35 -5.13 -0.23
N LYS A 83 12.47 -4.45 -0.48
CA LYS A 83 13.75 -5.07 -0.80
C LYS A 83 14.41 -5.56 0.48
N MET A 84 14.53 -6.89 0.60
CA MET A 84 15.30 -7.52 1.67
C MET A 84 16.80 -7.41 1.39
N ALA A 85 17.63 -7.44 2.43
CA ALA A 85 19.08 -7.39 2.30
C ALA A 85 19.62 -8.55 1.46
N ASP A 86 20.69 -8.30 0.71
CA ASP A 86 21.38 -9.32 -0.09
C ASP A 86 22.39 -10.08 0.80
N ASN A 87 21.86 -10.86 1.74
CA ASN A 87 22.61 -11.77 2.60
C ASN A 87 21.86 -13.11 2.72
N ASP A 88 22.54 -14.14 3.24
CA ASP A 88 21.99 -15.51 3.29
C ASP A 88 20.64 -15.61 4.01
N GLU A 89 20.41 -14.75 5.00
CA GLU A 89 19.18 -14.74 5.79
C GLU A 89 18.13 -13.73 5.30
N LYS A 90 18.46 -12.92 4.27
CA LYS A 90 17.64 -11.87 3.67
C LYS A 90 16.92 -11.01 4.69
N TRP A 91 17.65 -10.27 5.50
CA TRP A 91 17.07 -9.48 6.59
C TRP A 91 16.28 -8.28 6.06
N CYS A 92 15.22 -7.91 6.79
CA CYS A 92 14.54 -6.65 6.59
C CYS A 92 15.55 -5.51 6.84
N PRO A 93 15.67 -4.51 5.95
CA PRO A 93 16.64 -3.43 6.11
C PRO A 93 16.40 -2.57 7.36
N PHE A 94 15.21 -2.67 7.96
CA PHE A 94 14.85 -1.94 9.19
C PHE A 94 15.00 -2.79 10.45
N LEU A 95 15.50 -4.02 10.35
CA LEU A 95 15.76 -4.87 11.51
C LEU A 95 17.07 -4.47 12.19
N SER A 96 17.01 -4.21 13.50
CA SER A 96 18.18 -4.05 14.37
C SER A 96 18.19 -5.12 15.45
N ILE A 97 19.28 -5.18 16.23
CA ILE A 97 19.36 -6.06 17.40
C ILE A 97 18.27 -5.78 18.45
N LYS A 98 17.74 -4.56 18.49
CA LYS A 98 16.64 -4.15 19.38
C LYS A 98 15.25 -4.37 18.78
N GLY A 99 15.16 -4.88 17.55
CA GLY A 99 13.91 -5.03 16.80
C GLY A 99 13.79 -4.03 15.64
N CYS A 100 12.56 -3.83 15.17
CA CYS A 100 12.27 -2.98 14.00
C CYS A 100 12.49 -1.48 14.32
N MET A 101 13.35 -0.81 13.56
CA MET A 101 13.67 0.62 13.71
C MET A 101 12.52 1.55 13.29
N VAL A 102 11.63 1.05 12.43
CA VAL A 102 10.45 1.78 11.95
C VAL A 102 9.16 1.20 12.52
N TYR A 103 9.20 0.59 13.73
CA TYR A 103 8.06 -0.16 14.27
C TYR A 103 6.75 0.62 14.22
N GLU A 104 6.72 1.87 14.70
CA GLU A 104 5.51 2.72 14.70
C GLU A 104 4.97 3.08 13.30
N ASP A 105 5.81 2.97 12.26
CA ASP A 105 5.48 3.28 10.86
C ASP A 105 5.66 2.06 9.95
N ARG A 106 5.66 0.86 10.55
CA ARG A 106 5.84 -0.40 9.82
C ARG A 106 4.74 -0.61 8.78
N PRO A 107 5.03 -1.31 7.67
CA PRO A 107 4.05 -1.61 6.63
C PRO A 107 2.79 -2.28 7.16
N PHE A 108 1.68 -2.11 6.45
CA PHE A 108 0.38 -2.72 6.76
C PHE A 108 0.49 -4.21 7.05
N SER A 109 1.19 -4.96 6.20
CA SER A 109 1.37 -6.41 6.34
C SER A 109 2.03 -6.80 7.68
N CYS A 110 3.02 -6.03 8.15
CA CYS A 110 3.65 -6.24 9.46
C CYS A 110 2.72 -5.84 10.62
N ARG A 111 1.92 -4.79 10.43
CA ARG A 111 1.01 -4.24 11.44
C ARG A 111 -0.24 -5.10 11.63
N ALA A 112 -0.76 -5.65 10.54
CA ALA A 112 -1.97 -6.43 10.51
C ALA A 112 -1.76 -7.81 11.15
N TYR A 113 -0.57 -8.40 11.00
CA TYR A 113 -0.27 -9.75 11.47
C TYR A 113 -0.58 -9.96 12.96
N PRO A 114 -1.37 -10.97 13.34
CA PRO A 114 -1.80 -12.11 12.51
C PRO A 114 -3.15 -11.92 11.81
N LEU A 115 -3.84 -10.80 12.07
CA LEU A 115 -5.16 -10.50 11.54
C LEU A 115 -5.07 -9.95 10.11
N GLU A 116 -5.18 -10.83 9.13
CA GLU A 116 -5.27 -10.44 7.73
C GLU A 116 -6.68 -10.02 7.33
N ARG A 117 -6.75 -9.02 6.47
CA ARG A 117 -7.99 -8.47 5.94
C ARG A 117 -8.10 -8.78 4.46
N ALA A 118 -9.23 -9.35 4.04
CA ALA A 118 -9.59 -9.53 2.65
C ALA A 118 -10.82 -8.67 2.30
N VAL A 119 -10.74 -7.96 1.19
CA VAL A 119 -11.80 -7.08 0.71
C VAL A 119 -12.34 -7.63 -0.61
N ALA A 120 -13.65 -7.89 -0.66
CA ALA A 120 -14.29 -8.28 -1.89
C ALA A 120 -14.30 -7.10 -2.88
N ARG A 121 -13.93 -7.36 -4.13
CA ARG A 121 -13.93 -6.38 -5.22
C ARG A 121 -15.28 -6.37 -5.94
N THR A 122 -16.38 -6.40 -5.20
CA THR A 122 -17.73 -6.40 -5.76
C THR A 122 -18.07 -5.01 -6.30
N GLY A 123 -18.47 -4.93 -7.58
CA GLY A 123 -18.77 -3.65 -8.25
C GLY A 123 -19.89 -2.85 -7.57
N ASP A 124 -19.82 -1.52 -7.73
CA ASP A 124 -20.76 -0.42 -7.38
C ASP A 124 -21.61 -0.56 -6.10
N LYS A 125 -21.28 -1.46 -5.17
CA LYS A 125 -21.94 -1.54 -3.87
C LYS A 125 -21.36 -0.45 -2.97
N VAL A 126 -22.26 0.27 -2.30
CA VAL A 126 -21.94 1.31 -1.31
C VAL A 126 -21.11 0.73 -0.14
N GLU A 127 -21.27 -0.56 0.17
CA GLU A 127 -20.55 -1.23 1.26
C GLU A 127 -19.63 -2.34 0.76
N ARG A 128 -18.36 -2.28 1.19
CA ARG A 128 -17.35 -3.31 0.92
C ARG A 128 -17.59 -4.54 1.82
N THR A 129 -17.64 -5.73 1.23
CA THR A 129 -17.62 -6.97 2.02
C THR A 129 -16.19 -7.23 2.50
N VAL A 130 -15.99 -7.20 3.81
CA VAL A 130 -14.69 -7.43 4.46
C VAL A 130 -14.72 -8.76 5.21
N LEU A 131 -13.70 -9.58 4.99
CA LEU A 131 -13.47 -10.82 5.73
C LEU A 131 -12.13 -10.75 6.45
N TYR A 132 -12.06 -11.33 7.64
CA TYR A 132 -10.85 -11.38 8.45
C TYR A 132 -10.36 -12.82 8.58
N PHE A 133 -9.05 -12.99 8.50
CA PHE A 133 -8.38 -14.28 8.63
C PHE A 133 -7.27 -14.17 9.67
N ILE A 134 -7.10 -15.20 10.47
CA ILE A 134 -5.89 -15.36 11.28
C ILE A 134 -4.90 -16.14 10.43
N ALA A 135 -3.77 -15.50 10.13
CA ALA A 135 -2.65 -16.13 9.48
C ALA A 135 -1.70 -16.73 10.51
N GLU A 136 -1.34 -17.98 10.31
CA GLU A 136 -0.44 -18.71 11.18
C GLU A 136 0.75 -19.22 10.35
N ASP A 137 1.91 -18.64 10.60
CA ASP A 137 3.18 -19.14 10.06
C ASP A 137 3.78 -20.13 11.05
N ALA A 138 4.26 -21.29 10.58
CA ALA A 138 4.73 -22.36 11.45
C ALA A 138 5.84 -21.94 12.46
N TYR A 139 6.65 -20.93 12.10
CA TYR A 139 7.69 -20.38 12.97
C TYR A 139 7.13 -19.47 14.08
N CYS A 140 5.94 -18.89 13.91
CA CYS A 140 5.40 -17.88 14.82
C CYS A 140 4.87 -18.55 16.10
N LYS A 141 5.51 -18.23 17.22
CA LYS A 141 5.13 -18.72 18.55
C LYS A 141 4.21 -17.77 19.30
N GLY A 142 3.96 -16.57 18.77
CA GLY A 142 3.02 -15.62 19.37
C GLY A 142 1.58 -16.14 19.47
N HIS A 143 1.18 -17.04 18.57
CA HIS A 143 -0.11 -17.75 18.62
C HIS A 143 -0.26 -18.70 19.84
N LYS A 144 0.83 -18.96 20.57
CA LYS A 144 0.82 -19.80 21.78
C LYS A 144 0.72 -19.00 23.07
N GLU A 145 0.77 -17.67 22.98
CA GLU A 145 0.63 -16.79 24.13
C GLU A 145 -0.83 -16.73 24.59
N SER A 146 -1.06 -16.40 25.86
CA SER A 146 -2.39 -16.46 26.49
C SER A 146 -3.23 -15.19 26.29
N ARG A 147 -2.66 -14.13 25.70
CA ARG A 147 -3.38 -12.87 25.48
C ARG A 147 -4.46 -13.04 24.42
N GLU A 148 -5.71 -12.86 24.81
CA GLU A 148 -6.86 -12.89 23.91
C GLU A 148 -7.18 -11.50 23.35
N TRP A 149 -7.55 -11.47 22.07
CA TRP A 149 -7.97 -10.28 21.33
C TRP A 149 -9.33 -10.49 20.68
N THR A 150 -10.07 -9.40 20.51
CA THR A 150 -11.12 -9.30 19.50
C THR A 150 -10.57 -8.60 18.26
N ILE A 151 -11.19 -8.81 17.09
CA ILE A 151 -10.87 -8.09 15.85
C ILE A 151 -10.84 -6.57 16.08
N LYS A 152 -11.87 -6.03 16.75
CA LYS A 152 -11.99 -4.59 17.01
C LYS A 152 -10.84 -4.06 17.85
N VAL A 153 -10.56 -4.71 18.99
CA VAL A 153 -9.49 -4.28 19.90
C VAL A 153 -8.12 -4.40 19.25
N TRP A 154 -7.88 -5.44 18.43
CA TRP A 154 -6.64 -5.56 17.67
C TRP A 154 -6.46 -4.43 16.66
N ILE A 155 -7.52 -4.06 15.93
CA ILE A 155 -7.49 -2.94 14.97
C ILE A 155 -7.17 -1.62 15.67
N GLU A 156 -7.75 -1.39 16.85
CA GLU A 156 -7.51 -0.21 17.67
C GLU A 156 -6.06 -0.18 18.20
N ASP A 157 -5.62 -1.27 18.84
CA ASP A 157 -4.29 -1.41 19.44
C ASP A 157 -3.16 -1.25 18.40
N GLN A 158 -3.32 -1.88 17.24
CA GLN A 158 -2.35 -1.82 16.17
C GLN A 158 -2.53 -0.58 15.26
N GLN A 159 -3.53 0.27 15.52
CA GLN A 159 -3.85 1.48 14.73
C GLN A 159 -4.07 1.17 13.24
N ILE A 160 -4.78 0.08 12.95
CA ILE A 160 -4.95 -0.45 11.60
C ILE A 160 -6.00 0.34 10.80
N GLN A 161 -6.96 0.98 11.46
CA GLN A 161 -8.13 1.58 10.78
C GLN A 161 -7.73 2.53 9.65
N LEU A 162 -6.79 3.45 9.91
CA LEU A 162 -6.32 4.40 8.89
C LEU A 162 -5.66 3.69 7.70
N TYR A 163 -4.92 2.61 7.95
CA TYR A 163 -4.35 1.80 6.87
C TYR A 163 -5.43 1.08 6.08
N ASN A 164 -6.47 0.55 6.73
CA ASN A 164 -7.60 -0.06 6.03
C ASN A 164 -8.28 0.94 5.09
N ASP A 165 -8.53 2.16 5.58
CA ASP A 165 -9.19 3.21 4.79
C ASP A 165 -8.36 3.57 3.55
N MET A 166 -7.03 3.70 3.69
CA MET A 166 -6.15 4.01 2.57
C MET A 166 -5.98 2.82 1.61
N ASN A 167 -5.91 1.60 2.14
CA ASN A 167 -5.80 0.39 1.35
C ASN A 167 -7.10 0.10 0.57
N ASP A 168 -8.26 0.49 1.09
CA ASP A 168 -9.52 0.41 0.37
C ASP A 168 -9.54 1.31 -0.87
N LEU A 169 -8.96 2.52 -0.76
CA LEU A 169 -8.79 3.39 -1.94
C LEU A 169 -7.84 2.76 -2.96
N TRP A 170 -6.76 2.12 -2.50
CA TRP A 170 -5.86 1.39 -3.38
C TRP A 170 -6.55 0.19 -4.04
N VAL A 171 -7.42 -0.54 -3.34
CA VAL A 171 -8.20 -1.64 -3.92
C VAL A 171 -9.05 -1.16 -5.10
N ASP A 172 -9.66 0.02 -5.02
CA ASP A 172 -10.41 0.59 -6.15
C ASP A 172 -9.49 0.81 -7.37
N ILE A 173 -8.32 1.41 -7.14
CA ILE A 173 -7.34 1.70 -8.20
C ILE A 173 -6.74 0.43 -8.81
N ASP A 174 -6.31 -0.52 -7.99
CA ASP A 174 -5.80 -1.82 -8.44
C ASP A 174 -6.90 -2.61 -9.19
N THR A 175 -8.19 -2.37 -8.91
CA THR A 175 -9.30 -2.98 -9.67
C THR A 175 -9.35 -2.43 -11.10
N LEU A 176 -9.17 -1.11 -11.28
CA LEU A 176 -9.08 -0.50 -12.61
C LEU A 176 -7.89 -1.05 -13.39
N PHE A 177 -6.74 -1.20 -12.73
CA PHE A 177 -5.53 -1.72 -13.38
C PHE A 177 -5.68 -3.17 -13.84
N ARG A 178 -6.45 -4.00 -13.11
CA ARG A 178 -6.74 -5.39 -13.50
C ARG A 178 -7.54 -5.51 -14.79
N ALA A 179 -8.27 -4.46 -15.20
CA ALA A 179 -8.96 -4.42 -16.49
C ALA A 179 -8.01 -4.18 -17.68
N ASN A 180 -6.69 -4.13 -17.45
CA ASN A 180 -5.66 -3.84 -18.44
C ASN A 180 -5.90 -2.53 -19.22
N PRO A 181 -6.02 -1.38 -18.55
CA PRO A 181 -6.30 -0.10 -19.19
C PRO A 181 -5.14 0.39 -20.08
N TRP A 182 -3.98 -0.25 -19.99
CA TRP A 182 -2.78 0.06 -20.75
C TRP A 182 -2.82 -0.49 -22.18
N GLY A 183 -3.73 -1.44 -22.45
CA GLY A 183 -3.86 -2.09 -23.76
C GLY A 183 -2.62 -2.89 -24.16
N PRO A 184 -2.38 -3.08 -25.47
CA PRO A 184 -1.25 -3.88 -25.97
C PRO A 184 0.12 -3.24 -25.69
N GLN A 185 0.16 -1.92 -25.46
CA GLN A 185 1.40 -1.21 -25.12
C GLN A 185 1.92 -1.60 -23.73
N GLY A 186 1.04 -2.03 -22.82
CA GLY A 186 1.42 -2.46 -21.47
C GLY A 186 2.26 -1.40 -20.75
N ILE A 187 3.46 -1.78 -20.32
CA ILE A 187 4.40 -0.90 -19.59
C ILE A 187 4.89 0.31 -20.42
N ASP A 188 4.86 0.21 -21.74
CA ASP A 188 5.30 1.29 -22.63
C ASP A 188 4.22 2.36 -22.83
N ASN A 189 2.99 2.10 -22.35
CA ASN A 189 1.94 3.10 -22.34
C ASN A 189 2.33 4.28 -21.42
N PRO A 190 2.34 5.54 -21.90
CA PRO A 190 2.68 6.70 -21.06
C PRO A 190 1.85 6.81 -19.77
N ALA A 191 0.56 6.43 -19.83
CA ALA A 191 -0.33 6.46 -18.67
C ALA A 191 0.10 5.47 -17.57
N PHE A 192 0.84 4.41 -17.91
CA PHE A 192 1.35 3.44 -16.94
C PHE A 192 2.38 4.08 -15.99
N LYS A 193 3.38 4.78 -16.55
CA LYS A 193 4.43 5.46 -15.77
C LYS A 193 3.84 6.55 -14.88
N MET A 194 2.90 7.29 -15.45
CA MET A 194 2.11 8.31 -14.77
C MET A 194 1.31 7.74 -13.60
N ALA A 195 0.63 6.60 -13.79
CA ALA A 195 -0.10 5.92 -12.72
C ALA A 195 0.84 5.41 -11.63
N PHE A 196 2.01 4.86 -11.99
CA PHE A 196 3.02 4.44 -11.01
C PHE A 196 3.52 5.60 -10.16
N MET A 197 3.83 6.75 -10.79
CA MET A 197 4.23 7.97 -10.09
C MET A 197 3.15 8.42 -9.11
N ALA A 198 1.89 8.56 -9.55
CA ALA A 198 0.79 8.99 -8.69
C ALA A 198 0.50 8.02 -7.54
N CYS A 199 0.77 6.71 -7.70
CA CYS A 199 0.57 5.72 -6.64
C CYS A 199 1.71 5.65 -5.64
N PHE A 200 2.97 5.70 -6.09
CA PHE A 200 4.11 5.31 -5.27
C PHE A 200 5.19 6.39 -5.14
N ASN A 201 5.19 7.41 -5.99
CA ASN A 201 6.15 8.51 -5.95
C ASN A 201 5.43 9.84 -5.69
N VAL A 202 4.96 10.01 -4.44
CA VAL A 202 4.13 11.16 -4.06
C VAL A 202 4.86 12.49 -4.23
N ASP A 203 6.18 12.53 -4.02
CA ASP A 203 6.96 13.75 -4.17
C ASP A 203 7.10 14.16 -5.65
N GLU A 204 7.32 13.21 -6.57
CA GLU A 204 7.34 13.52 -8.00
C GLU A 204 5.94 13.85 -8.51
N PHE A 205 4.90 13.18 -8.01
CA PHE A 205 3.52 13.55 -8.31
C PHE A 205 3.18 14.96 -7.81
N LYS A 206 3.74 15.38 -6.67
CA LYS A 206 3.63 16.77 -6.17
C LYS A 206 4.19 17.76 -7.17
N LYS A 207 5.40 17.53 -7.67
CA LYS A 207 6.02 18.38 -8.70
C LYS A 207 5.16 18.40 -9.96
N PHE A 208 4.67 17.25 -10.41
CA PHE A 208 3.76 17.18 -11.55
C PHE A 208 2.50 18.05 -11.35
N VAL A 209 1.88 18.03 -10.17
CA VAL A 209 0.70 18.85 -9.88
C VAL A 209 1.04 20.34 -9.84
N PHE A 210 2.13 20.75 -9.19
CA PHE A 210 2.40 22.16 -8.89
C PHE A 210 3.34 22.88 -9.86
N GLU A 211 4.18 22.14 -10.59
CA GLU A 211 5.24 22.69 -11.45
C GLU A 211 4.95 22.48 -12.95
N SER A 212 3.84 21.83 -13.29
CA SER A 212 3.37 21.67 -14.66
C SER A 212 2.12 22.51 -14.96
N THR A 213 1.52 22.31 -16.14
CA THR A 213 0.23 22.93 -16.51
C THR A 213 -0.99 22.24 -15.87
N PHE A 214 -0.79 21.34 -14.91
CA PHE A 214 -1.87 20.58 -14.29
C PHE A 214 -2.97 21.49 -13.71
N LEU A 215 -2.61 22.44 -12.84
CA LEU A 215 -3.58 23.31 -12.15
C LEU A 215 -4.27 24.33 -13.07
N SER A 216 -3.79 24.54 -14.30
CA SER A 216 -4.53 25.34 -15.29
C SER A 216 -5.57 24.51 -16.05
N ARG A 217 -5.38 23.18 -16.11
CA ARG A 217 -6.25 22.25 -16.85
C ARG A 217 -7.36 21.64 -16.00
N PHE A 218 -7.21 21.62 -14.68
CA PHE A 218 -8.18 21.05 -13.76
C PHE A 218 -8.74 22.10 -12.80
N ASN A 219 -10.05 22.03 -12.57
CA ASN A 219 -10.72 22.88 -11.59
C ASN A 219 -10.48 22.35 -10.18
N VAL A 220 -9.46 22.89 -9.50
CA VAL A 220 -9.10 22.54 -8.13
C VAL A 220 -9.21 23.80 -7.26
N SER A 221 -9.99 23.72 -6.17
CA SER A 221 -10.17 24.86 -5.26
C SER A 221 -8.88 25.24 -4.54
N GLN A 222 -8.74 26.52 -4.15
CA GLN A 222 -7.57 26.99 -3.41
C GLN A 222 -7.40 26.26 -2.06
N ASP A 223 -8.49 25.94 -1.38
CA ASP A 223 -8.46 25.14 -0.14
C ASP A 223 -7.87 23.75 -0.39
N LYS A 224 -8.27 23.09 -1.48
CA LYS A 224 -7.72 21.77 -1.84
C LYS A 224 -6.25 21.89 -2.22
N ILE A 225 -5.87 22.90 -3.00
CA ILE A 225 -4.46 23.22 -3.32
C ILE A 225 -3.63 23.34 -2.03
N GLY A 226 -4.13 24.07 -1.03
CA GLY A 226 -3.49 24.19 0.28
C GLY A 226 -3.29 22.83 0.97
N GLN A 227 -4.33 21.99 1.02
CA GLN A 227 -4.24 20.64 1.59
C GLN A 227 -3.21 19.76 0.86
N LEU A 228 -3.18 19.83 -0.48
CA LEU A 228 -2.24 19.06 -1.31
C LEU A 228 -0.78 19.48 -1.11
N ARG A 229 -0.53 20.72 -0.67
CA ARG A 229 0.83 21.18 -0.34
C ARG A 229 1.33 20.62 0.98
N GLU A 230 0.45 20.46 1.96
CA GLU A 230 0.83 20.12 3.35
C GLU A 230 0.68 18.63 3.69
N SER A 231 -0.06 17.86 2.89
CA SER A 231 -0.38 16.46 3.21
C SER A 231 -0.12 15.51 2.04
N ASP A 232 0.90 14.67 2.19
CA ASP A 232 1.18 13.56 1.26
C ASP A 232 0.00 12.59 1.15
N VAL A 233 -0.76 12.42 2.24
CA VAL A 233 -1.94 11.54 2.25
C VAL A 233 -3.05 12.13 1.40
N GLU A 234 -3.28 13.45 1.47
CA GLU A 234 -4.26 14.11 0.59
C GLU A 234 -3.78 14.11 -0.86
N LEU A 235 -2.48 14.23 -1.08
CA LEU A 235 -1.88 14.15 -2.41
C LEU A 235 -1.98 12.75 -3.02
N MET A 236 -1.84 11.70 -2.23
CA MET A 236 -2.09 10.31 -2.65
C MET A 236 -3.55 10.09 -3.06
N LYS A 237 -4.51 10.54 -2.23
CA LYS A 237 -5.94 10.45 -2.56
C LYS A 237 -6.25 11.18 -3.86
N PHE A 238 -5.67 12.37 -4.03
CA PHE A 238 -5.79 13.15 -5.27
C PHE A 238 -5.18 12.43 -6.48
N GLY A 239 -4.04 11.76 -6.31
CA GLY A 239 -3.44 10.89 -7.32
C GLY A 239 -4.37 9.76 -7.74
N PHE A 240 -5.08 9.14 -6.79
CA PHE A 240 -6.08 8.12 -7.08
C PHE A 240 -7.28 8.68 -7.85
N ASP A 241 -7.79 9.85 -7.46
CA ASP A 241 -8.86 10.52 -8.21
C ASP A 241 -8.44 10.89 -9.63
N TRP A 242 -7.19 11.33 -9.79
CA TRP A 242 -6.60 11.60 -11.08
C TRP A 242 -6.47 10.35 -11.96
N ILE A 243 -6.00 9.24 -11.39
CA ILE A 243 -5.97 7.95 -12.10
C ILE A 243 -7.36 7.53 -12.54
N LYS A 244 -8.38 7.62 -11.66
CA LYS A 244 -9.77 7.29 -12.00
C LYS A 244 -10.24 8.13 -13.20
N PHE A 245 -9.98 9.44 -13.16
CA PHE A 245 -10.34 10.34 -14.26
C PHE A 245 -9.64 9.96 -15.56
N VAL A 246 -8.31 9.79 -15.55
CA VAL A 246 -7.53 9.49 -16.76
C VAL A 246 -7.95 8.15 -17.39
N LEU A 247 -8.27 7.15 -16.57
CA LEU A 247 -8.57 5.81 -17.08
C LEU A 247 -10.04 5.59 -17.45
N THR A 248 -10.97 6.32 -16.83
CA THR A 248 -12.40 6.06 -16.97
C THR A 248 -13.21 7.25 -17.48
N GLY A 249 -12.63 8.45 -17.50
CA GLY A 249 -13.36 9.70 -17.74
C GLY A 249 -14.34 10.07 -16.61
N ARG A 250 -14.34 9.34 -15.49
CA ARG A 250 -15.21 9.55 -14.33
C ARG A 250 -14.38 9.85 -13.09
N GLY A 251 -15.00 10.48 -12.10
CA GLY A 251 -14.39 10.78 -10.81
C GLY A 251 -14.68 12.20 -10.36
N PRO A 252 -14.10 12.63 -9.23
CA PRO A 252 -14.36 13.95 -8.66
C PRO A 252 -13.57 15.07 -9.36
N LEU A 253 -12.60 14.75 -10.24
CA LEU A 253 -11.87 15.76 -11.00
C LEU A 253 -12.68 16.24 -12.20
N MET A 254 -12.70 17.56 -12.37
CA MET A 254 -13.28 18.22 -13.53
C MET A 254 -12.21 19.05 -14.24
N MET A 255 -12.23 19.01 -15.57
CA MET A 255 -11.37 19.88 -16.38
C MET A 255 -11.89 21.31 -16.34
N THR A 256 -10.98 22.27 -16.43
CA THR A 256 -11.34 23.67 -16.69
C THR A 256 -12.01 23.74 -18.08
N PRO A 257 -13.15 24.41 -18.24
CA PRO A 257 -13.80 24.56 -19.56
C PRO A 257 -12.81 25.12 -20.60
N SER A 258 -12.82 24.55 -21.81
CA SER A 258 -12.05 25.15 -22.91
C SER A 258 -12.67 26.50 -23.28
N LYS A 259 -11.85 27.42 -23.82
CA LYS A 259 -12.38 28.64 -24.44
C LYS A 259 -13.33 28.35 -25.62
N ASP A 260 -13.24 27.15 -26.19
CA ASP A 260 -14.07 26.70 -27.32
C ASP A 260 -15.41 26.06 -26.89
N ASP A 261 -15.61 25.79 -25.59
CA ASP A 261 -16.87 25.20 -25.07
C ASP A 261 -17.93 26.26 -24.72
N ALA A 262 -17.65 27.54 -24.98
CA ALA A 262 -18.49 28.68 -24.65
C ALA A 262 -19.40 29.15 -25.80
N ILE A 263 -19.71 28.27 -26.76
CA ILE A 263 -20.59 28.55 -27.91
C ILE A 263 -21.89 27.75 -27.80
#